data_AF-A0A5E4YFW4-F1
#
_entry.id   AF-A0A5E4YFW4-F1
#
_cell.length_a   1.000
_cell.length_b   1.000
_cell.length_c   1.000
_cell.angle_alpha   90.00
_cell.angle_beta   90.00
_cell.angle_gamma   90.00
#
_symmetry.space_group_name_H-M   'P 1'
#
loop_
_entity.id
_entity.type
_entity.pdbx_description
1 polymer ?
#
loop_
_entity_poly.entity_id
_entity_poly.type
_entity_poly.pdbx_seq_one_letter_code
_entity_poly.pdbx_strand_id
1 'polypeptide(L)'
;MSRSGYIDDCENLGLWRGCVERAIRGKRGQQALRELADAMDAMPDKVLAADSLVNADGEFCTLGVLGQARGLNMAPLDPEDPDAVAAAFNIAPAMAREIVYENDEALYPWDWVEVEVCGPLRRCDRRTITVRVDIDYELMARARWQHMRKWVADNLKTAPPSKENQNA
;
A
#
# COMPACT_ATOMS: atom_id res chain seq x y z
N MET A 1 -4.82 2.26 -17.60
CA MET A 1 -4.03 1.23 -16.91
C MET A 1 -3.71 1.80 -15.55
N SER A 2 -3.82 1.02 -14.48
CA SER A 2 -3.42 1.47 -13.14
C SER A 2 -1.90 1.55 -13.03
N ARG A 3 -1.41 2.33 -12.07
CA ARG A 3 0.03 2.54 -11.83
C ARG A 3 0.78 1.25 -11.45
N SER A 4 0.06 0.28 -10.86
CA SER A 4 0.61 -1.05 -10.58
C SER A 4 0.85 -1.89 -11.85
N GLY A 5 0.18 -1.53 -12.96
CA GLY A 5 0.23 -2.24 -14.22
C GLY A 5 -0.55 -3.57 -14.21
N TYR A 6 -1.41 -3.83 -13.20
CA TYR A 6 -2.31 -4.97 -13.25
C TYR A 6 -3.43 -4.77 -14.28
N ILE A 7 -3.80 -5.89 -14.89
CA ILE A 7 -4.91 -6.01 -15.84
C ILE A 7 -5.88 -7.09 -15.32
N ASP A 8 -7.17 -6.87 -15.52
CA ASP A 8 -8.24 -7.75 -14.98
C ASP A 8 -8.25 -9.16 -15.60
N ASP A 9 -7.52 -9.36 -16.70
CA ASP A 9 -7.50 -10.63 -17.44
C ASP A 9 -6.89 -11.80 -16.64
N CYS A 10 -6.19 -11.51 -15.52
CA CYS A 10 -5.64 -12.49 -14.57
C CYS A 10 -4.80 -13.63 -15.19
N GLU A 11 -4.35 -13.49 -16.43
CA GLU A 11 -3.55 -14.49 -17.11
C GLU A 11 -2.20 -14.64 -16.38
N ASN A 12 -1.75 -15.89 -16.16
CA ASN A 12 -0.51 -16.19 -15.43
C ASN A 12 -0.45 -15.71 -13.97
N LEU A 13 -1.59 -15.43 -13.31
CA LEU A 13 -1.65 -14.93 -11.93
C LEU A 13 -0.79 -15.74 -10.94
N GLY A 14 -0.74 -17.07 -11.07
CA GLY A 14 0.07 -17.94 -10.20
C GLY A 14 1.59 -17.73 -10.37
N LEU A 15 2.07 -17.55 -11.61
CA LEU A 15 3.48 -17.26 -11.87
C LEU A 15 3.85 -15.89 -11.31
N TRP A 16 2.96 -14.93 -11.51
CA TRP A 16 3.15 -13.57 -11.06
C TRP A 16 3.17 -13.47 -9.52
N ARG A 17 2.23 -14.12 -8.82
CA ARG A 17 2.24 -14.22 -7.34
C ARG A 17 3.50 -14.90 -6.82
N GLY A 18 4.00 -15.92 -7.52
CA GLY A 18 5.28 -16.56 -7.19
C GLY A 18 6.49 -15.63 -7.36
N CYS A 19 6.49 -14.74 -8.36
CA CYS A 19 7.52 -13.71 -8.54
C CYS A 19 7.50 -12.68 -7.41
N VAL A 20 6.32 -12.22 -6.99
CA VAL A 20 6.16 -11.30 -5.85
C VAL A 20 6.66 -11.94 -4.55
N GLU A 21 6.21 -13.16 -4.25
CA GLU A 21 6.62 -13.88 -3.05
C GLU A 21 8.15 -14.04 -2.97
N ARG A 22 8.79 -14.39 -4.09
CA ARG A 22 10.26 -14.49 -4.18
C ARG A 22 10.94 -13.14 -4.01
N ALA A 23 10.39 -12.08 -4.61
CA ALA A 23 10.94 -10.73 -4.48
C ALA A 23 10.89 -10.24 -3.03
N ILE A 24 9.74 -10.37 -2.37
CA ILE A 24 9.51 -10.01 -0.97
C ILE A 24 10.43 -10.80 -0.04
N ARG A 25 10.54 -12.13 -0.24
CA ARG A 25 11.37 -12.99 0.61
C ARG A 25 12.87 -12.87 0.37
N GLY A 26 13.28 -12.28 -0.75
CA GLY A 26 14.67 -12.06 -1.12
C GLY A 26 15.40 -11.10 -0.18
N LYS A 27 16.74 -11.13 -0.19
CA LYS A 27 17.57 -10.26 0.69
C LYS A 27 17.25 -8.78 0.49
N ARG A 28 17.19 -8.33 -0.77
CA ARG A 28 16.87 -6.93 -1.12
C ARG A 28 15.46 -6.53 -0.71
N GLY A 29 14.47 -7.39 -0.94
CA GLY A 29 13.09 -7.13 -0.54
C GLY A 29 12.93 -7.03 0.98
N GLN A 30 13.51 -7.96 1.74
CA GLN A 30 13.49 -7.90 3.20
C GLN A 30 14.23 -6.68 3.75
N GLN A 31 15.33 -6.26 3.13
CA GLN A 31 16.02 -5.04 3.49
C GLN A 31 15.13 -3.81 3.26
N ALA A 32 14.50 -3.72 2.08
CA ALA A 32 13.58 -2.64 1.75
C ALA A 32 12.37 -2.59 2.71
N LEU A 33 11.82 -3.74 3.12
CA LEU A 33 10.72 -3.79 4.08
C LEU A 33 11.10 -3.29 5.48
N ARG A 34 12.34 -3.56 5.94
CA ARG A 34 12.81 -3.04 7.23
C ARG A 34 12.99 -1.52 7.18
N GLU A 35 13.65 -1.04 6.14
CA GLU A 35 13.83 0.40 5.90
C GLU A 35 12.48 1.11 5.78
N LEU A 36 11.52 0.48 5.07
CA LEU A 36 10.18 1.02 4.94
C LEU A 36 9.43 1.03 6.27
N ALA A 37 9.54 0.00 7.10
CA ALA A 37 8.93 -0.01 8.44
C ALA A 37 9.48 1.13 9.31
N ASP A 38 10.80 1.28 9.36
CA ASP A 38 11.47 2.35 10.12
C ASP A 38 11.07 3.73 9.59
N ALA A 39 11.02 3.90 8.26
CA ALA A 39 10.64 5.15 7.63
C ALA A 39 9.17 5.51 7.88
N MET A 40 8.26 4.55 7.79
CA MET A 40 6.83 4.76 8.07
C MET A 40 6.58 5.09 9.54
N ASP A 41 7.31 4.45 10.46
CA ASP A 41 7.20 4.72 11.90
C ASP A 41 7.79 6.09 12.29
N ALA A 42 8.75 6.60 11.51
CA ALA A 42 9.36 7.92 11.69
C ALA A 42 8.54 9.08 11.07
N MET A 43 7.46 8.79 10.32
CA MET A 43 6.62 9.84 9.72
C MET A 43 5.94 10.68 10.81
N PRO A 44 5.98 12.03 10.72
CA PRO A 44 5.28 12.89 11.67
C PRO A 44 3.77 12.73 11.57
N ASP A 45 3.26 12.71 10.34
CA ASP A 45 1.86 12.47 10.01
C ASP A 45 1.72 11.09 9.36
N LYS A 46 0.86 10.25 9.93
CA LYS A 46 0.64 8.86 9.50
C LYS A 46 -0.39 8.78 8.37
N VAL A 47 -0.06 9.42 7.25
CA VAL A 47 -0.89 9.53 6.06
C VAL A 47 -0.09 9.16 4.82
N LEU A 48 -0.73 8.55 3.82
CA LEU A 48 -0.12 8.24 2.54
C LEU A 48 -0.98 8.76 1.37
N ALA A 49 -0.30 9.36 0.40
CA ALA A 49 -0.89 9.76 -0.87
C ALA A 49 -1.05 8.55 -1.82
N ALA A 50 -2.07 8.62 -2.68
CA ALA A 50 -2.23 7.72 -3.82
C ALA A 50 -1.73 8.38 -5.11
N ASP A 51 -1.53 7.59 -6.16
CA ASP A 51 -1.30 8.00 -7.56
C ASP A 51 -0.03 8.84 -7.84
N SER A 52 0.74 9.25 -6.83
CA SER A 52 2.05 9.91 -7.02
C SER A 52 3.15 9.33 -6.12
N LEU A 53 4.42 9.54 -6.47
CA LEU A 53 5.55 9.30 -5.54
C LEU A 53 5.65 10.42 -4.51
N VAL A 54 5.41 11.66 -4.95
CA VAL A 54 5.29 12.87 -4.14
C VAL A 54 4.18 13.72 -4.76
N ASN A 55 3.11 14.03 -4.02
CA ASN A 55 2.05 14.89 -4.56
C ASN A 55 2.45 16.38 -4.53
N ALA A 56 1.58 17.27 -5.03
CA ALA A 56 1.85 18.71 -5.08
C ALA A 56 2.01 19.33 -3.68
N ASP A 57 1.42 18.72 -2.67
CA ASP A 57 1.46 19.16 -1.27
C ASP A 57 2.67 18.58 -0.51
N GLY A 58 3.50 17.76 -1.17
CA GLY A 58 4.69 17.14 -0.58
C GLY A 58 4.44 15.85 0.20
N GLU A 59 3.24 15.29 0.13
CA GLU A 59 2.90 14.00 0.73
C GLU A 59 3.42 12.85 -0.12
N PHE A 60 3.81 11.78 0.55
CA PHE A 60 4.44 10.61 -0.07
C PHE A 60 3.47 9.44 -0.16
N CYS A 61 3.57 8.65 -1.23
CA CYS A 61 3.06 7.28 -1.21
C CYS A 61 4.05 6.35 -0.50
N THR A 62 3.71 5.06 -0.37
CA THR A 62 4.60 4.08 0.28
C THR A 62 6.01 4.04 -0.34
N LEU A 63 6.12 4.05 -1.67
CA LEU A 63 7.44 4.10 -2.32
C LEU A 63 8.11 5.47 -2.12
N GLY A 64 7.34 6.56 -2.13
CA GLY A 64 7.83 7.90 -1.80
C GLY A 64 8.52 7.95 -0.43
N VAL A 65 7.92 7.34 0.58
CA VAL A 65 8.47 7.26 1.95
C VAL A 65 9.82 6.54 1.95
N LEU A 66 9.92 5.39 1.28
CA LEU A 66 11.18 4.66 1.14
C LEU A 66 12.24 5.47 0.39
N GLY A 67 11.84 6.20 -0.65
CA GLY A 67 12.74 6.99 -1.49
C GLY A 67 13.31 8.16 -0.71
N GLN A 68 12.46 8.84 0.06
CA GLN A 68 12.86 9.89 0.97
C GLN A 68 13.83 9.39 2.06
N ALA A 69 13.54 8.25 2.68
CA ALA A 69 14.43 7.65 3.68
C ALA A 69 15.81 7.28 3.11
N ARG A 70 15.89 6.97 1.82
CA ARG A 70 17.13 6.67 1.11
C ARG A 70 17.82 7.90 0.49
N GLY A 71 17.21 9.09 0.59
CA GLY A 71 17.71 10.31 -0.06
C GLY A 71 17.73 10.23 -1.58
N LEU A 72 16.80 9.48 -2.20
CA LEU A 72 16.68 9.38 -3.64
C LEU A 72 16.06 10.65 -4.24
N ASN A 73 16.60 11.11 -5.37
CA ASN A 73 15.94 12.12 -6.18
C ASN A 73 14.80 11.48 -6.98
N MET A 74 13.56 11.68 -6.54
CA MET A 74 12.36 11.11 -7.16
C MET A 74 11.74 12.00 -8.25
N ALA A 75 12.16 13.27 -8.37
CA ALA A 75 11.62 14.20 -9.37
C ALA A 75 11.73 13.72 -10.84
N PRO A 76 12.79 13.01 -11.28
CA PRO A 76 12.89 12.53 -12.66
C PRO A 76 12.23 11.17 -12.88
N LEU A 77 11.72 10.51 -11.82
CA LEU A 77 11.11 9.19 -11.94
C LEU A 77 9.67 9.34 -12.42
N ASP A 78 9.34 8.65 -13.50
CA ASP A 78 7.96 8.49 -13.94
C ASP A 78 7.26 7.46 -13.02
N PRO A 79 6.23 7.85 -12.25
CA PRO A 79 5.48 6.93 -11.39
C PRO A 79 4.80 5.79 -12.17
N GLU A 80 4.52 5.99 -13.46
CA GLU A 80 3.89 5.02 -14.35
C GLU A 80 4.89 4.04 -14.99
N ASP A 81 6.20 4.20 -14.76
CA ASP A 81 7.24 3.26 -15.19
C ASP A 81 7.76 2.42 -13.99
N PRO A 82 7.08 1.29 -13.68
CA PRO A 82 7.45 0.46 -12.53
C PRO A 82 8.84 -0.17 -12.66
N ASP A 83 9.39 -0.33 -13.87
CA ASP A 83 10.70 -0.94 -14.05
C ASP A 83 11.82 0.09 -13.76
N ALA A 84 11.66 1.34 -14.20
CA ALA A 84 12.56 2.44 -13.85
C ALA A 84 12.51 2.74 -12.34
N VAL A 85 11.32 2.78 -11.75
CA VAL A 85 11.14 2.94 -10.29
C VAL A 85 11.81 1.80 -9.55
N ALA A 86 11.57 0.54 -9.92
CA ALA A 86 12.21 -0.59 -9.26
C ALA A 86 13.75 -0.56 -9.32
N ALA A 87 14.30 -0.15 -10.46
CA ALA A 87 15.75 0.01 -10.64
C ALA A 87 16.32 1.09 -9.71
N ALA A 88 15.70 2.27 -9.65
CA ALA A 88 16.13 3.37 -8.78
C ALA A 88 16.11 2.97 -7.29
N PHE A 89 15.13 2.16 -6.90
CA PHE A 89 14.97 1.65 -5.55
C PHE A 89 15.73 0.34 -5.29
N ASN A 90 16.48 -0.20 -6.25
CA ASN A 90 17.17 -1.49 -6.11
C ASN A 90 16.28 -2.62 -5.53
N ILE A 91 15.01 -2.65 -5.95
CA ILE A 91 14.05 -3.72 -5.63
C ILE A 91 13.65 -4.45 -6.91
N ALA A 92 13.01 -5.61 -6.78
CA ALA A 92 12.51 -6.30 -7.97
C ALA A 92 11.27 -5.57 -8.51
N PRO A 93 11.08 -5.49 -9.83
CA PRO A 93 9.90 -4.83 -10.40
C PRO A 93 8.56 -5.41 -9.96
N ALA A 94 8.50 -6.72 -9.70
CA ALA A 94 7.30 -7.35 -9.14
C ALA A 94 6.96 -6.81 -7.73
N MET A 95 7.97 -6.48 -6.92
CA MET A 95 7.75 -5.90 -5.59
C MET A 95 7.35 -4.43 -5.66
N ALA A 96 7.92 -3.66 -6.59
CA ALA A 96 7.53 -2.27 -6.79
C ALA A 96 6.04 -2.17 -7.19
N ARG A 97 5.61 -2.99 -8.17
CA ARG A 97 4.21 -3.07 -8.61
C ARG A 97 3.27 -3.49 -7.48
N GLU A 98 3.66 -4.47 -6.68
CA GLU A 98 2.85 -4.90 -5.53
C GLU A 98 2.70 -3.81 -4.47
N ILE A 99 3.78 -3.10 -4.14
CA ILE A 99 3.71 -1.98 -3.18
C ILE A 99 2.78 -0.87 -3.70
N VAL A 100 2.85 -0.56 -5.00
CA VAL A 100 1.97 0.43 -5.64
C VAL A 100 0.51 -0.02 -5.58
N TYR A 101 0.21 -1.27 -5.93
CA TYR A 101 -1.14 -1.81 -5.85
C TYR A 101 -1.69 -1.76 -4.43
N GLU A 102 -0.90 -2.22 -3.45
CA GLU A 102 -1.33 -2.24 -2.05
C GLU A 102 -1.57 -0.82 -1.50
N ASN A 103 -0.82 0.17 -2.00
CA ASN A 103 -0.98 1.57 -1.62
C ASN A 103 -2.22 2.22 -2.26
N ASP A 104 -2.42 2.01 -3.57
CA ASP A 104 -3.39 2.77 -4.36
C ASP A 104 -4.74 2.06 -4.47
N GLU A 105 -4.75 0.74 -4.59
CA GLU A 105 -5.89 -0.03 -5.09
C GLU A 105 -6.47 -1.02 -4.08
N ALA A 106 -5.71 -1.42 -3.05
CA ALA A 106 -6.18 -2.43 -2.08
C ALA A 106 -7.33 -1.97 -1.17
N LEU A 107 -7.59 -0.67 -1.11
CA LEU A 107 -8.67 -0.09 -0.31
C LEU A 107 -9.71 0.56 -1.22
N TYR A 108 -10.99 0.29 -0.94
CA TYR A 108 -12.09 0.94 -1.65
C TYR A 108 -12.24 2.39 -1.17
N PRO A 109 -12.43 3.36 -2.08
CA PRO A 109 -12.64 4.76 -1.72
C PRO A 109 -14.07 5.04 -1.23
N TRP A 110 -14.87 4.00 -0.99
CA TRP A 110 -16.27 4.08 -0.60
C TRP A 110 -16.63 2.97 0.38
N ASP A 111 -17.68 3.20 1.17
CA ASP A 111 -18.25 2.22 2.09
C ASP A 111 -19.78 2.12 1.95
N TRP A 112 -20.35 1.00 2.38
CA TRP A 112 -21.78 0.78 2.43
C TRP A 112 -22.31 1.12 3.82
N VAL A 113 -23.02 2.24 3.93
CA VAL A 113 -23.59 2.70 5.21
C VAL A 113 -25.08 2.43 5.22
N GLU A 114 -25.57 1.87 6.33
CA GLU A 114 -27.00 1.78 6.59
C GLU A 114 -27.51 3.14 7.08
N VAL A 115 -28.49 3.69 6.35
CA VAL A 115 -29.11 4.97 6.68
C VAL A 115 -30.59 4.79 6.95
N GLU A 116 -31.09 5.51 7.94
CA GLU A 116 -32.52 5.58 8.22
C GLU A 116 -33.19 6.60 7.29
N VAL A 117 -34.22 6.14 6.57
CA VAL A 117 -35.02 6.99 5.70
C VAL A 117 -36.00 7.79 6.56
N CYS A 118 -35.65 9.05 6.80
CA CYS A 118 -36.50 10.01 7.50
C CYS A 118 -37.61 10.52 6.57
N GLY A 119 -38.87 10.29 6.95
CA GLY A 119 -40.05 10.75 6.20
C GLY A 119 -41.19 9.73 6.17
N PRO A 120 -42.31 10.09 5.50
CA PRO A 120 -43.42 9.17 5.27
C PRO A 120 -42.98 8.06 4.30
N LEU A 121 -43.12 6.82 4.75
CA LEU A 121 -42.81 5.62 3.97
C LEU A 121 -44.10 4.97 3.47
N ARG A 122 -44.08 4.36 2.30
CA ARG A 122 -45.18 3.49 1.87
C ARG A 122 -45.15 2.22 2.71
N ARG A 123 -46.28 1.52 2.79
CA ARG A 123 -46.44 0.28 3.59
C ARG A 123 -45.38 -0.80 3.28
N CYS A 124 -44.88 -0.85 2.05
CA CYS A 124 -43.90 -1.82 1.59
C CYS A 124 -42.46 -1.27 1.52
N ASP A 125 -42.24 0.00 1.85
CA ASP A 125 -40.90 0.59 1.84
C ASP A 125 -40.16 0.20 3.12
N ARG A 126 -38.84 0.03 3.01
CA ARG A 126 -37.96 -0.24 4.16
C ARG A 126 -37.54 1.07 4.81
N ARG A 127 -37.56 1.11 6.14
CA ARG A 127 -37.08 2.25 6.93
C ARG A 127 -35.55 2.38 6.91
N THR A 128 -34.83 1.29 6.73
CA THR A 128 -33.38 1.27 6.59
C THR A 128 -33.00 0.81 5.19
N ILE A 129 -32.11 1.57 4.55
CA ILE A 129 -31.52 1.23 3.26
C ILE A 129 -30.00 1.30 3.36
N THR A 130 -29.31 0.56 2.50
CA THR A 130 -27.86 0.61 2.38
C THR A 130 -27.51 1.55 1.22
N VAL A 131 -26.67 2.55 1.48
CA VAL A 131 -26.22 3.52 0.47
C VAL A 131 -24.70 3.52 0.44
N ARG A 132 -24.14 3.64 -0.76
CA ARG A 132 -22.70 3.80 -0.96
C ARG A 132 -22.32 5.25 -0.68
N VAL A 133 -21.39 5.46 0.24
CA VAL A 133 -20.86 6.78 0.61
C VAL A 133 -19.38 6.81 0.31
N ASP A 134 -18.92 7.87 -0.35
CA ASP A 134 -17.49 8.07 -0.60
C ASP A 134 -16.78 8.45 0.70
N ILE A 135 -15.64 7.82 0.96
CA ILE A 135 -14.83 8.07 2.16
C ILE A 135 -14.04 9.36 1.94
N ASP A 136 -13.99 10.19 2.98
CA ASP A 136 -13.18 11.40 2.95
C ASP A 136 -11.68 11.12 2.71
N TYR A 137 -11.02 12.02 1.98
CA TYR A 137 -9.65 11.82 1.55
C TYR A 137 -8.68 11.64 2.72
N GLU A 138 -8.81 12.43 3.79
CA GLU A 138 -7.90 12.34 4.95
C GLU A 138 -8.06 11.01 5.69
N LEU A 139 -9.30 10.55 5.84
CA LEU A 139 -9.59 9.23 6.42
C LEU A 139 -8.98 8.12 5.57
N MET A 140 -9.10 8.24 4.24
CA MET A 140 -8.51 7.29 3.31
C MET A 140 -6.98 7.30 3.37
N ALA A 141 -6.35 8.47 3.43
CA ALA A 141 -4.89 8.59 3.53
C ALA A 141 -4.34 7.94 4.82
N ARG A 142 -5.05 8.08 5.95
CA ARG A 142 -4.71 7.39 7.21
C ARG A 142 -4.91 5.88 7.11
N ALA A 143 -6.02 5.44 6.53
CA ALA A 143 -6.32 4.02 6.34
C ALA A 143 -5.28 3.34 5.44
N ARG A 144 -4.81 4.01 4.37
CA ARG A 144 -3.69 3.53 3.55
C ARG A 144 -2.42 3.34 4.36
N TRP A 145 -2.05 4.31 5.19
CA TRP A 145 -0.86 4.18 6.06
C TRP A 145 -0.98 2.96 6.98
N GLN A 146 -2.13 2.76 7.62
CA GLN A 146 -2.37 1.61 8.50
C GLN A 146 -2.30 0.28 7.76
N HIS A 147 -2.95 0.21 6.59
CA HIS A 147 -2.92 -0.96 5.72
C HIS A 147 -1.50 -1.32 5.32
N MET A 148 -0.75 -0.34 4.80
CA MET A 148 0.63 -0.54 4.35
C MET A 148 1.56 -0.90 5.51
N ARG A 149 1.40 -0.26 6.67
CA ARG A 149 2.21 -0.60 7.84
C ARG A 149 1.97 -2.03 8.31
N LYS A 150 0.72 -2.48 8.27
CA LYS A 150 0.34 -3.87 8.55
C LYS A 150 0.89 -4.83 7.49
N TRP A 151 0.73 -4.50 6.21
CA TRP A 151 1.24 -5.31 5.10
C TRP A 151 2.76 -5.51 5.19
N VAL A 152 3.51 -4.45 5.53
CA VAL A 152 4.95 -4.53 5.77
C VAL A 152 5.26 -5.46 6.94
N ALA A 153 4.53 -5.33 8.06
CA ALA A 153 4.72 -6.18 9.23
C ALA A 153 4.47 -7.67 8.93
N ASP A 154 3.40 -7.97 8.19
CA ASP A 154 3.02 -9.33 7.82
C ASP A 154 4.04 -9.99 6.86
N ASN A 155 4.75 -9.20 6.05
CA ASN A 155 5.74 -9.66 5.09
C ASN A 155 7.19 -9.69 5.62
N LEU A 156 7.44 -9.11 6.81
CA LEU A 156 8.74 -9.16 7.45
C LEU A 156 8.99 -10.55 8.03
N LYS A 157 10.15 -11.13 7.72
CA LYS A 157 10.62 -12.34 8.40
C LYS A 157 10.93 -11.98 9.85
N THR A 158 10.26 -12.64 10.79
CA THR A 158 10.68 -12.66 12.19
C THR A 158 12.12 -13.15 12.26
N ALA A 159 12.99 -12.36 12.91
CA ALA A 159 14.34 -12.81 13.17
C ALA A 159 14.27 -14.13 13.98
N PRO A 160 15.11 -15.14 13.68
CA PRO A 160 15.23 -16.29 14.57
C PRO A 160 15.63 -15.78 15.97
N PRO A 161 15.13 -16.40 17.06
CA PRO A 161 15.56 -16.03 18.40
C PRO A 161 17.09 -16.14 18.48
N SER A 162 17.72 -15.10 19.05
CA SER A 162 19.18 -15.07 19.24
C SER A 162 19.62 -16.31 20.00
N LYS A 163 20.72 -16.94 19.55
CA LYS A 163 21.31 -18.15 20.16
C LYS A 163 21.92 -17.90 21.55
N GLU A 164 21.67 -16.76 22.18
CA GLU A 164 22.19 -16.41 23.51
C GLU A 164 21.39 -17.04 24.65
N ASN A 165 20.17 -17.54 24.41
CA ASN A 165 19.31 -18.10 25.46
C ASN A 165 19.28 -19.65 25.52
N GLN A 166 20.28 -20.36 24.97
CA GLN A 166 20.32 -21.83 24.97
C GLN A 166 21.37 -22.46 25.90
N ASN A 167 22.10 -21.65 26.68
CA ASN A 167 23.12 -22.14 27.62
C ASN A 167 22.90 -21.62 29.04
N ALA A 168 21.69 -21.78 29.59
CA ALA A 168 21.40 -21.59 31.02
C ALA A 168 20.83 -22.89 31.61
#